data_AF-A0A640P274-F1
#
_entry.id   AF-A0A640P274-F1
#
_cell.length_a   1.000
_cell.length_b   1.000
_cell.length_c   1.000
_cell.angle_alpha   90.00
_cell.angle_beta   90.00
_cell.angle_gamma   90.00
#
_symmetry.space_group_name_H-M   'P 1'
#
loop_
_entity.id
_entity.type
_entity.pdbx_description
1 polymer ?
#
loop_
_entity_poly.entity_id
_entity_poly.type
_entity_poly.pdbx_seq_one_letter_code
_entity_poly.pdbx_strand_id
1 'polypeptide(L)'
;MTYTGYEPHELKQMGYWKPLLEYADIIVAGRYQEDKRNTYLRWRGSENQEIFYPKRSRLDRHSHETNEIEIIISEHGNITTLGYPELKK
;
A
#
# COMPACT_ATOMS: atom_id res chain seq x y z
N MET A 1 4.10 -7.00 0.72
CA MET A 1 3.42 -5.88 0.06
C MET A 1 4.46 -5.01 -0.62
N THR A 2 4.22 -4.56 -1.85
CA THR A 2 5.19 -3.79 -2.64
C THR A 2 4.57 -2.50 -3.14
N TYR A 3 5.13 -1.36 -2.75
CA TYR A 3 4.80 -0.04 -3.33
C TYR A 3 5.75 0.24 -4.49
N THR A 4 5.21 0.42 -5.69
CA THR A 4 6.05 0.51 -6.89
C THR A 4 6.47 1.95 -7.20
N GLY A 5 5.62 2.93 -6.91
CA GLY A 5 5.80 4.30 -7.39
C GLY A 5 5.71 4.45 -8.91
N TYR A 6 5.33 3.38 -9.62
CA TYR A 6 5.13 3.36 -11.07
C TYR A 6 3.68 3.08 -11.39
N GLU A 7 3.19 3.70 -12.45
CA GLU A 7 1.89 3.38 -13.02
C GLU A 7 1.90 1.95 -13.60
N PRO A 8 0.75 1.24 -13.61
CA PRO A 8 0.69 -0.13 -14.13
C PRO A 8 1.19 -0.28 -15.58
N HIS A 9 1.05 0.77 -16.41
CA HIS A 9 1.53 0.73 -17.80
C HIS A 9 3.06 0.80 -17.88
N GLU A 10 3.71 1.58 -17.02
CA GLU A 10 5.18 1.68 -16.95
C GLU A 10 5.77 0.32 -16.53
N LEU A 11 5.18 -0.32 -15.52
CA LEU A 11 5.60 -1.66 -15.07
C LEU A 11 5.45 -2.73 -16.16
N LYS A 12 4.43 -2.62 -17.01
CA LYS A 12 4.25 -3.52 -18.16
C LYS A 12 5.31 -3.28 -19.22
N GLN A 13 5.61 -2.02 -19.54
CA GLN A 13 6.63 -1.65 -20.53
C GLN A 13 8.04 -2.08 -20.08
N MET A 14 8.35 -1.94 -18.79
CA MET A 14 9.62 -2.35 -18.20
C MET A 14 9.74 -3.86 -17.99
N GLY A 15 8.67 -4.63 -18.24
CA GLY A 15 8.64 -6.09 -18.04
C GLY A 15 8.50 -6.54 -16.58
N TYR A 16 8.34 -5.62 -15.63
CA TYR A 16 8.24 -5.94 -14.19
C TYR A 16 6.85 -6.36 -13.74
N TRP A 17 5.81 -6.12 -14.55
CA TRP A 17 4.44 -6.48 -14.17
C TRP A 17 4.25 -7.98 -13.92
N LYS A 18 4.82 -8.85 -14.77
CA LYS A 18 4.71 -10.31 -14.60
C LYS A 18 5.41 -10.80 -13.33
N PRO A 19 6.69 -10.47 -13.07
CA PRO A 19 7.35 -10.81 -11.80
C PRO A 19 6.59 -10.34 -10.57
N LEU A 20 6.04 -9.11 -10.60
CA LEU A 20 5.25 -8.60 -9.47
C LEU A 20 4.00 -9.45 -9.21
N LEU A 21 3.27 -9.85 -10.25
CA LEU A 21 2.12 -10.73 -10.12
C LEU A 21 2.48 -12.15 -9.65
N GLU A 22 3.71 -12.60 -9.87
CA GLU A 22 4.14 -13.94 -9.47
C GLU A 22 4.59 -14.00 -8.01
N TYR A 23 5.29 -12.96 -7.55
CA TYR A 23 6.02 -13.00 -6.28
C TYR A 23 5.46 -12.08 -5.19
N ALA A 24 4.65 -11.08 -5.52
CA ALA A 24 4.05 -10.21 -4.51
C ALA A 24 2.68 -10.72 -4.06
N ASP A 25 2.36 -10.59 -2.77
CA ASP A 25 1.00 -10.82 -2.26
C ASP A 25 0.07 -9.62 -2.46
N ILE A 26 0.63 -8.41 -2.46
CA ILE A 26 -0.06 -7.13 -2.68
C ILE A 26 0.88 -6.22 -3.47
N ILE A 27 0.36 -5.57 -4.50
CA ILE A 27 1.05 -4.53 -5.27
C ILE A 27 0.27 -3.24 -5.12
N VAL A 28 0.92 -2.17 -4.65
CA VAL A 28 0.38 -0.81 -4.66
C VAL A 28 1.08 -0.05 -5.78
N ALA A 29 0.35 0.23 -6.86
CA ALA A 29 0.86 0.93 -8.03
C ALA A 29 0.44 2.40 -8.03
N GLY A 30 1.22 3.24 -8.72
CA GLY A 30 1.00 4.68 -8.80
C GLY A 30 1.90 5.49 -7.87
N ARG A 31 2.29 6.67 -8.34
CA ARG A 31 3.08 7.63 -7.54
C ARG A 31 2.24 8.22 -6.42
N TYR A 32 2.86 8.54 -5.30
CA TYR A 32 2.20 9.33 -4.27
C TYR A 32 1.98 10.77 -4.76
N GLN A 33 0.77 11.30 -4.58
CA GLN A 33 0.39 12.67 -4.89
C GLN A 33 -0.15 13.33 -3.62
N GLU A 34 0.51 14.40 -3.15
CA GLU A 34 0.16 15.09 -1.89
C GLU A 34 -1.23 15.75 -1.96
N ASP A 35 -1.61 16.29 -3.12
CA ASP A 35 -2.93 16.88 -3.37
C ASP A 35 -4.07 15.85 -3.33
N LYS A 36 -3.73 14.56 -3.40
CA LYS A 36 -4.67 13.43 -3.30
C LYS A 36 -4.44 12.61 -2.04
N ARG A 37 -3.73 13.15 -1.04
CA ARG A 37 -3.46 12.47 0.22
C ARG A 37 -4.77 12.09 0.92
N ASN A 38 -4.93 10.82 1.26
CA ASN A 38 -6.12 10.32 1.95
C ASN A 38 -5.73 9.24 2.97
N THR A 39 -5.93 9.55 4.26
CA THR A 39 -5.60 8.70 5.40
C THR A 39 -6.72 7.74 5.80
N TYR A 40 -7.78 7.62 5.02
CA TYR A 40 -8.84 6.63 5.23
C TYR A 40 -8.68 5.41 4.33
N LEU A 41 -7.76 5.46 3.38
CA LEU A 41 -7.50 4.36 2.44
C LEU A 41 -6.71 3.25 3.11
N ARG A 42 -7.08 2.01 2.76
CA ARG A 42 -6.33 0.84 3.18
C ARG A 42 -4.99 0.79 2.43
N TRP A 43 -3.89 0.72 3.17
CA TRP A 43 -2.53 0.47 2.64
C TRP A 43 -2.05 1.37 1.50
N ARG A 44 -2.61 2.56 1.34
CA ARG A 44 -2.11 3.56 0.40
C ARG A 44 -2.37 4.95 0.92
N GLY A 45 -1.49 5.88 0.59
CA GLY A 45 -1.53 7.23 1.13
C GLY A 45 -2.23 8.23 0.22
N SER A 46 -2.48 7.86 -1.04
CA SER A 46 -3.01 8.77 -2.06
C SER A 46 -4.05 8.09 -2.95
N GLU A 47 -5.11 8.82 -3.31
CA GLU A 47 -6.28 8.29 -4.02
C GLU A 47 -5.98 7.78 -5.43
N ASN A 48 -4.93 8.29 -6.07
CA ASN A 48 -4.53 7.83 -7.40
C ASN A 48 -3.78 6.49 -7.38
N GLN A 49 -3.45 5.97 -6.19
CA GLN A 49 -2.76 4.68 -6.08
C GLN A 49 -3.77 3.54 -6.14
N GLU A 50 -3.40 2.46 -6.82
CA GLU A 50 -4.24 1.28 -7.03
C GLU A 50 -3.64 0.05 -6.36
N ILE A 51 -4.48 -0.75 -5.69
CA ILE A 51 -4.08 -2.00 -5.06
C ILE A 51 -4.46 -3.18 -5.95
N PHE A 52 -3.47 -3.97 -6.30
CA PHE A 52 -3.65 -5.22 -7.05
C PHE A 52 -3.35 -6.41 -6.13
N TYR A 53 -4.25 -7.39 -6.20
CA TYR A 53 -4.15 -8.67 -5.51
C TYR A 53 -3.83 -9.76 -6.53
N PRO A 54 -2.57 -10.22 -6.61
CA PRO A 54 -2.22 -11.30 -7.51
C PRO A 54 -2.98 -12.58 -7.17
N LYS A 55 -3.18 -13.48 -8.16
CA LYS A 55 -4.03 -14.68 -7.99
C LYS A 55 -3.59 -15.60 -6.85
N ARG A 56 -2.30 -15.57 -6.50
CA ARG A 56 -1.72 -16.35 -5.40
C ARG A 56 -1.84 -15.69 -4.04
N SER A 57 -2.29 -14.44 -3.99
CA SER A 57 -2.51 -13.72 -2.73
C SER A 57 -3.52 -14.49 -1.88
N ARG A 58 -3.17 -14.73 -0.61
CA ARG A 58 -4.04 -15.39 0.38
C ARG A 58 -4.96 -14.38 1.09
N LEU A 59 -5.00 -13.14 0.63
CA LEU A 59 -5.75 -12.07 1.25
C LEU A 59 -7.19 -12.07 0.76
N ASP A 60 -8.11 -11.92 1.70
CA ASP A 60 -9.52 -11.78 1.40
C ASP A 60 -9.77 -10.42 0.71
N ARG A 61 -10.50 -10.48 -0.41
CA ARG A 61 -10.86 -9.32 -1.24
C ARG A 61 -12.07 -8.56 -0.67
N HIS A 62 -12.72 -9.07 0.37
CA HIS A 62 -13.96 -8.54 0.92
C HIS A 62 -13.80 -7.64 2.16
N SER A 63 -12.63 -7.03 2.36
CA SER A 63 -12.49 -6.00 3.40
C SER A 63 -13.16 -4.70 2.98
N HIS A 64 -13.88 -4.05 3.88
CA HIS A 64 -14.27 -2.66 3.72
C HIS A 64 -13.01 -1.78 3.65
N GLU A 65 -13.08 -0.68 2.92
CA GLU A 65 -11.96 0.26 2.81
C GLU A 65 -11.81 1.00 4.15
N THR A 66 -10.76 0.66 4.90
CA THR A 66 -10.43 1.32 6.17
C THR A 66 -8.93 1.49 6.28
N ASN A 67 -8.49 2.58 6.89
CA ASN A 67 -7.09 2.75 7.24
C ASN A 67 -6.67 1.72 8.30
N GLU A 68 -5.47 1.19 8.12
CA GLU A 68 -4.81 0.29 9.06
C GLU A 68 -3.45 0.90 9.42
N ILE A 69 -3.18 0.98 10.73
CA ILE A 69 -1.88 1.44 11.25
C ILE A 69 -1.25 0.33 12.08
N GLU A 70 0.07 0.27 12.04
CA GLU A 70 0.84 -0.65 12.88
C GLU A 70 1.47 0.16 14.02
N ILE A 71 1.29 -0.33 15.25
CA ILE A 71 1.90 0.27 16.45
C ILE A 71 2.89 -0.73 17.01
N ILE A 72 4.17 -0.36 17.00
CA ILE A 72 5.26 -1.15 17.55
C ILE A 72 5.67 -0.53 18.88
N ILE A 73 5.58 -1.30 19.96
CA ILE A 73 6.01 -0.89 21.31
C ILE A 73 7.28 -1.66 21.65
N SER A 74 8.38 -0.94 21.88
CA SER A 74 9.67 -1.55 22.24
C SER A 74 9.73 -1.97 23.72
N GLU A 75 10.73 -2.77 24.06
CA GLU A 75 11.02 -3.17 25.45
C GLU A 75 11.30 -1.98 26.40
N HIS A 76 11.68 -0.82 25.85
CA HIS A 76 11.91 0.42 26.60
C HIS A 76 10.70 1.37 26.57
N GLY A 77 9.55 0.94 26.04
CA GLY A 77 8.34 1.75 25.95
C GLY A 77 8.34 2.79 24.83
N ASN A 78 9.28 2.72 23.87
CA ASN A 78 9.22 3.58 22.68
C ASN A 78 8.09 3.11 21.76
N ILE A 79 7.35 4.06 21.19
CA ILE A 79 6.24 3.79 20.28
C ILE A 79 6.62 4.23 18.86
N THR A 80 6.53 3.31 17.91
CA THR A 80 6.63 3.60 16.48
C THR A 80 5.28 3.34 15.83
N THR A 81 4.76 4.32 15.09
CA THR A 81 3.54 4.16 14.30
C THR A 81 3.89 4.11 12.82
N LEU A 82 3.50 3.04 12.14
CA LEU A 82 3.64 2.86 10.69
C LEU A 82 2.26 2.91 10.03
N GLY A 83 2.25 3.17 8.71
CA GLY A 83 1.03 3.38 7.93
C GLY A 83 0.76 4.86 7.70
N TYR A 84 -0.52 5.23 7.53
CA TYR A 84 -0.95 6.59 7.23
C TYR A 84 -1.82 7.17 8.36
N PRO A 85 -1.29 7.33 9.59
CA PRO A 85 -2.06 7.90 10.70
C PRO A 85 -2.40 9.37 10.44
N GLU A 86 -3.56 9.80 10.95
CA GLU A 86 -3.86 11.21 11.09
C GLU A 86 -3.33 11.67 12.46
N LEU A 87 -2.22 12.40 12.45
CA LEU A 87 -1.75 13.09 13.65
C LEU A 87 -2.45 14.45 13.68
N LYS A 88 -3.47 14.61 14.54
CA LYS A 88 -3.98 15.94 14.84
C LYS A 88 -2.84 16.77 15.44
N LYS A 89 -2.50 17.88 14.78
CA LYS A 89 -1.58 18.88 15.31
C LYS A 89 -2.21 19.62 16.48
#